data_AF-A0A848C1W4-F1
#
_entry.id   AF-A0A848C1W4-F1
#
_cell.length_a   1.000
_cell.length_b   1.000
_cell.length_c   1.000
_cell.angle_alpha   90.00
_cell.angle_beta   90.00
_cell.angle_gamma   90.00
#
_symmetry.space_group_name_H-M   'P 1'
#
loop_
_entity.id
_entity.type
_entity.pdbx_description
1 polymer ?
#
loop_
_entity_poly.entity_id
_entity_poly.type
_entity_poly.pdbx_seq_one_letter_code
_entity_poly.pdbx_strand_id
1 'polypeptide(L)'
;MVQDHGKDKEYLIFLYTNDDNGWTVRGTINPETNELFVRTDIGMLEFALIEFITENFESFRNMVESRLPELIRTYYVDREENFSVLLKDKGITTVDWDDFLPESYAGFRRLIRPNDAVRIINGSYMILAYYDGATRSGLSLMYNILRDDFFAERRIHNFPNLVHDFDSSDLKLLKKALQERLLPVLDSIAADLKAAE
;
A
#
# COMPACT_ATOMS: atom_id res chain seq x y z
N MET A 1 8.50 9.49 18.89
CA MET A 1 7.13 9.96 19.19
C MET A 1 6.49 10.31 17.87
N VAL A 2 5.27 9.83 17.62
CA VAL A 2 4.47 10.26 16.46
C VAL A 2 3.64 11.45 16.94
N GLN A 3 3.86 12.61 16.33
CA GLN A 3 3.18 13.84 16.73
C GLN A 3 2.12 14.24 15.72
N ASP A 4 1.00 14.75 16.22
CA ASP A 4 -0.10 15.29 15.43
C ASP A 4 -0.57 16.58 16.10
N HIS A 5 -0.52 17.69 15.37
CA HIS A 5 -0.81 19.03 15.88
C HIS A 5 -0.10 19.40 17.20
N GLY A 6 1.14 18.93 17.40
CA GLY A 6 1.94 19.22 18.60
C GLY A 6 1.57 18.42 19.84
N LYS A 7 0.69 17.41 19.73
CA LYS A 7 0.44 16.42 20.78
C LYS A 7 1.09 15.09 20.42
N ASP A 8 1.58 14.38 21.43
CA ASP A 8 2.04 13.00 21.28
C ASP A 8 0.83 12.12 20.99
N LYS A 9 0.72 11.65 19.74
CA LYS A 9 -0.38 10.80 19.28
C LYS A 9 -0.10 9.34 19.59
N GLU A 10 1.15 8.92 19.43
CA GLU A 10 1.62 7.56 19.69
C GLU A 10 3.08 7.59 20.16
N TYR A 11 3.43 6.80 21.18
CA TYR A 11 4.83 6.52 21.46
C TYR A 11 5.29 5.31 20.66
N LEU A 12 6.50 5.40 20.11
CA LEU A 12 7.10 4.35 19.29
C LEU A 12 7.87 3.37 20.20
N ILE A 13 7.57 2.09 20.09
CA ILE A 13 8.30 1.02 20.79
C ILE A 13 9.40 0.47 19.89
N PHE A 14 9.07 0.16 18.64
CA PHE A 14 10.02 -0.27 17.61
C PHE A 14 9.58 0.21 16.24
N LEU A 15 10.55 0.29 15.32
CA LEU A 15 10.34 0.58 13.91
C LEU A 15 11.28 -0.30 13.09
N TYR A 16 10.70 -1.05 12.16
CA TYR A 16 11.43 -1.65 11.06
C TYR A 16 11.14 -0.84 9.79
N THR A 17 12.17 -0.60 8.99
CA THR A 17 12.05 0.01 7.66
C THR A 17 12.74 -0.90 6.67
N ASN A 18 12.04 -1.21 5.58
CA ASN A 18 12.66 -1.89 4.45
C ASN A 18 13.39 -0.84 3.61
N ASP A 19 14.71 -0.97 3.49
CA ASP A 19 15.55 0.01 2.78
C ASP A 19 15.25 0.06 1.28
N ASP A 20 14.78 -1.04 0.70
CA ASP A 20 14.52 -1.13 -0.74
C ASP A 20 13.24 -0.39 -1.13
N ASN A 21 12.15 -0.52 -0.38
CA ASN A 21 10.84 0.05 -0.76
C ASN A 21 10.28 1.09 0.22
N GLY A 22 10.97 1.35 1.34
CA GLY A 22 10.58 2.32 2.34
C GLY A 22 9.40 1.91 3.21
N TRP A 23 8.87 0.69 3.09
CA TRP A 23 7.77 0.24 3.93
C TRP A 23 8.19 0.10 5.38
N THR A 24 7.24 0.33 6.26
CA THR A 24 7.49 0.30 7.69
C THR A 24 6.57 -0.63 8.43
N VAL A 25 7.10 -1.25 9.48
CA VAL A 25 6.33 -1.98 10.49
C VAL A 25 6.72 -1.38 11.83
N ARG A 26 5.76 -0.86 12.58
CA ARG A 26 6.04 -0.19 13.85
C ARG A 26 5.11 -0.64 14.95
N GLY A 27 5.68 -0.87 16.13
CA GLY A 27 4.94 -1.08 17.37
C GLY A 27 4.75 0.25 18.09
N THR A 28 3.53 0.54 18.50
CA THR A 28 3.17 1.82 19.11
C THR A 28 2.29 1.64 20.32
N ILE A 29 2.30 2.62 21.22
CA ILE A 29 1.36 2.75 22.34
C ILE A 29 0.59 4.07 22.20
N ASN A 30 -0.74 4.00 22.32
CA ASN A 30 -1.58 5.18 22.43
C ASN A 30 -1.52 5.71 23.88
N PRO A 31 -1.05 6.94 24.12
CA PRO A 31 -0.93 7.50 25.47
C PRO A 31 -2.26 7.74 26.18
N GLU A 32 -3.36 7.90 25.44
CA GLU A 32 -4.68 8.17 26.00
C GLU A 32 -5.39 6.88 26.45
N THR A 33 -5.22 5.79 25.69
CA THR A 33 -5.89 4.50 25.96
C THR A 33 -4.98 3.44 26.57
N ASN A 34 -3.67 3.65 26.56
CA ASN A 34 -2.64 2.63 26.84
C ASN A 34 -2.68 1.40 25.92
N GLU A 35 -3.41 1.47 24.80
CA GLU A 35 -3.45 0.39 23.83
C GLU A 35 -2.13 0.31 23.07
N LEU A 36 -1.58 -0.90 23.02
CA LEU A 36 -0.45 -1.33 22.21
C LEU A 36 -0.95 -1.93 20.91
N PHE A 37 -0.31 -1.61 19.79
CA PHE A 37 -0.67 -2.17 18.49
C PHE A 37 0.51 -2.09 17.52
N VAL A 38 0.41 -2.86 16.43
CA VAL A 38 1.36 -2.81 15.32
C VAL A 38 0.70 -2.10 14.14
N ARG A 39 1.41 -1.19 13.50
CA ARG A 39 1.03 -0.57 12.22
C ARG A 39 1.98 -1.01 11.12
N THR A 40 1.42 -1.20 9.92
CA THR A 40 2.19 -1.39 8.70
C THR A 40 1.88 -0.25 7.73
N ASP A 41 2.92 0.35 7.17
CA ASP A 41 2.84 1.32 6.08
C ASP A 41 3.48 0.71 4.84
N ILE A 42 2.68 0.52 3.78
CA ILE A 42 3.12 0.01 2.48
C ILE A 42 3.15 1.12 1.40
N GLY A 43 3.30 2.38 1.82
CA GLY A 43 3.26 3.58 0.99
C GLY A 43 1.84 4.15 0.90
N MET A 44 1.13 3.82 -0.17
CA MET A 44 -0.23 4.33 -0.43
C MET A 44 -1.28 3.93 0.62
N LEU A 45 -0.97 2.97 1.49
CA LEU A 45 -1.85 2.52 2.56
C LEU A 45 -1.07 2.29 3.86
N GLU A 46 -1.63 2.79 4.95
CA GLU A 46 -1.23 2.48 6.31
C GLU A 46 -2.41 1.87 7.07
N PHE A 47 -2.17 0.80 7.82
CA PHE A 47 -3.21 0.18 8.65
C PHE A 47 -2.63 -0.46 9.91
N ALA A 48 -3.49 -0.57 10.93
CA ALA A 48 -3.18 -1.30 12.16
C ALA A 48 -3.48 -2.79 11.96
N LEU A 49 -2.61 -3.64 12.48
CA LEU A 49 -2.82 -5.09 12.55
C LEU A 49 -3.67 -5.39 13.79
N ILE A 50 -4.96 -5.61 13.56
CA ILE A 50 -5.97 -5.70 14.62
C ILE A 50 -5.67 -6.82 15.62
N GLU A 51 -5.00 -7.91 15.20
CA GLU A 51 -4.66 -9.01 16.09
C GLU A 51 -3.57 -8.70 17.12
N PHE A 52 -2.91 -7.54 17.02
CA PHE A 52 -1.90 -7.07 17.98
C PHE A 52 -2.45 -6.01 18.95
N ILE A 53 -3.71 -5.59 18.82
CA ILE A 53 -4.30 -4.58 19.69
C ILE A 53 -4.52 -5.17 21.09
N THR A 54 -3.85 -4.62 22.10
CA THR A 54 -3.98 -5.04 23.50
C THR A 54 -3.49 -3.98 24.48
N GLU A 55 -3.99 -3.95 25.70
CA GLU A 55 -3.47 -3.09 26.78
C GLU A 55 -2.36 -3.78 27.61
N ASN A 56 -2.11 -5.08 27.40
CA ASN A 56 -1.12 -5.83 28.17
C ASN A 56 0.22 -5.94 27.43
N PHE A 57 1.28 -5.36 28.00
CA PHE A 57 2.61 -5.35 27.39
C PHE A 57 3.23 -6.75 27.21
N GLU A 58 3.09 -7.65 28.18
CA GLU A 58 3.62 -9.01 28.07
C GLU A 58 2.90 -9.80 26.97
N SER A 59 1.57 -9.64 26.86
CA SER A 59 0.80 -10.20 25.75
C SER A 59 1.23 -9.62 24.42
N PHE A 60 1.39 -8.29 24.33
CA PHE A 60 1.87 -7.61 23.12
C PHE A 60 3.24 -8.13 22.68
N ARG A 61 4.20 -8.17 23.60
CA ARG A 61 5.55 -8.68 23.36
C ARG A 61 5.51 -10.12 22.83
N ASN A 62 4.77 -11.00 23.51
CA ASN A 62 4.65 -12.40 23.08
C ASN A 62 4.06 -12.51 21.67
N MET A 63 3.02 -11.73 21.34
CA MET A 63 2.45 -11.71 19.99
C MET A 63 3.46 -11.21 18.96
N VAL A 64 4.14 -10.09 19.24
CA VAL A 64 5.15 -9.52 18.36
C VAL A 64 6.27 -10.53 18.09
N GLU A 65 6.82 -11.16 19.12
CA GLU A 65 7.93 -12.12 18.95
C GLU A 65 7.48 -13.41 18.24
N SER A 66 6.28 -13.91 18.51
CA SER A 66 5.83 -15.22 17.99
C SER A 66 5.05 -15.18 16.68
N ARG A 67 4.38 -14.05 16.35
CA ARG A 67 3.44 -13.97 15.20
C ARG A 67 3.84 -12.95 14.15
N LEU A 68 4.41 -11.81 14.55
CA LEU A 68 4.70 -10.73 13.61
C LEU A 68 5.68 -11.14 12.50
N PRO A 69 6.80 -11.85 12.77
CA PRO A 69 7.73 -12.24 11.70
C PRO A 69 7.07 -13.08 10.61
N GLU A 70 6.25 -14.05 10.99
CA GLU A 70 5.53 -14.89 10.04
C GLU A 70 4.53 -14.08 9.22
N LEU A 71 3.74 -13.22 9.88
CA LEU A 71 2.78 -12.36 9.18
C LEU A 71 3.48 -11.45 8.16
N ILE A 72 4.57 -10.80 8.55
CA ILE A 72 5.33 -9.91 7.65
C ILE A 72 5.89 -10.70 6.48
N ARG A 73 6.47 -11.88 6.74
CA ARG A 73 6.97 -12.76 5.69
C ARG A 73 5.86 -13.11 4.71
N THR A 74 4.76 -13.68 5.21
CA THR A 74 3.63 -14.13 4.39
C THR A 74 3.04 -12.99 3.56
N TYR A 75 2.72 -11.85 4.17
CA TYR A 75 1.96 -10.79 3.48
C TYR A 75 2.78 -9.79 2.71
N TYR A 76 4.07 -9.61 3.03
CA TYR A 76 4.87 -8.53 2.47
C TYR A 76 6.21 -8.95 1.87
N VAL A 77 6.76 -10.13 2.22
CA VAL A 77 7.99 -10.65 1.62
C VAL A 77 7.65 -11.69 0.56
N ASP A 78 7.03 -12.80 0.95
CA ASP A 78 6.66 -13.95 0.11
C ASP A 78 5.19 -13.80 -0.36
N ARG A 79 4.89 -12.65 -0.97
CA ARG A 79 3.52 -12.20 -1.29
C ARG A 79 2.77 -13.12 -2.23
N GLU A 80 3.50 -13.75 -3.13
CA GLU A 80 3.00 -14.70 -4.13
C GLU A 80 2.33 -15.92 -3.49
N GLU A 81 2.73 -16.28 -2.27
CA GLU A 81 2.10 -17.35 -1.48
C GLU A 81 0.67 -16.99 -1.08
N ASN A 82 0.33 -15.69 -1.03
CA ASN A 82 -1.00 -15.19 -0.74
C ASN A 82 -1.89 -15.01 -1.97
N PHE A 83 -1.40 -15.26 -3.18
CA PHE A 83 -2.19 -15.06 -4.39
C PHE A 83 -3.32 -16.09 -4.46
N SER A 84 -4.56 -15.59 -4.42
CA SER A 84 -5.74 -16.43 -4.61
C SER A 84 -5.77 -17.02 -6.02
N VAL A 85 -6.46 -18.16 -6.16
CA VAL A 85 -6.71 -18.78 -7.47
C VAL A 85 -7.36 -17.77 -8.43
N LEU A 86 -8.31 -16.95 -7.94
CA LEU A 86 -8.96 -15.91 -8.74
C LEU A 86 -7.99 -14.85 -9.28
N LEU A 87 -7.02 -14.41 -8.47
CA LEU A 87 -5.99 -13.46 -8.92
C LEU A 87 -5.09 -14.09 -9.99
N LYS A 88 -4.68 -15.35 -9.78
CA LYS A 88 -3.85 -16.10 -10.73
C LYS A 88 -4.58 -16.33 -12.04
N ASP A 89 -5.84 -16.76 -11.99
CA ASP A 89 -6.69 -16.99 -13.16
C ASP A 89 -6.98 -15.70 -13.94
N LYS A 90 -7.03 -14.55 -13.25
CA LYS A 90 -7.14 -13.24 -13.92
C LYS A 90 -5.95 -12.95 -14.84
N GLY A 91 -4.80 -13.57 -14.58
CA GLY A 91 -3.57 -13.42 -15.38
C GLY A 91 -2.78 -12.15 -15.08
N ILE A 92 -3.12 -11.41 -14.03
CA ILE A 92 -2.44 -10.14 -13.68
C ILE A 92 -0.95 -10.40 -13.41
N THR A 93 -0.62 -11.51 -12.76
CA THR A 93 0.74 -11.78 -12.26
C THR A 93 1.68 -12.37 -13.31
N THR A 94 1.19 -12.66 -14.53
CA THR A 94 1.95 -13.34 -15.59
C THR A 94 2.26 -12.45 -16.79
N VAL A 95 1.68 -11.25 -16.85
CA VAL A 95 2.00 -10.26 -17.89
C VAL A 95 3.39 -9.69 -17.63
N ASP A 96 4.14 -9.45 -18.71
CA ASP A 96 5.38 -8.68 -18.69
C ASP A 96 5.04 -7.18 -18.64
N TRP A 97 4.91 -6.68 -17.41
CA TRP A 97 4.55 -5.28 -17.18
C TRP A 97 5.72 -4.33 -17.35
N ASP A 98 6.96 -4.82 -17.23
CA ASP A 98 8.17 -4.00 -17.30
C ASP A 98 8.45 -3.48 -18.72
N ASP A 99 7.81 -4.08 -19.73
CA ASP A 99 7.80 -3.60 -21.12
C ASP A 99 7.27 -2.15 -21.25
N PHE A 100 6.42 -1.68 -20.32
CA PHE A 100 5.84 -0.33 -20.41
C PHE A 100 5.57 0.37 -19.08
N LEU A 101 5.64 -0.31 -17.93
CA LEU A 101 5.54 0.34 -16.61
C LEU A 101 6.93 0.77 -16.14
N PRO A 102 7.28 2.06 -16.14
CA PRO A 102 8.60 2.51 -15.70
C PRO A 102 8.82 2.25 -14.21
N GLU A 103 10.08 2.09 -13.80
CA GLU A 103 10.42 1.98 -12.37
C GLU A 103 10.12 3.28 -11.60
N SER A 104 10.27 4.43 -12.27
CA SER A 104 9.94 5.73 -11.71
C SER A 104 9.50 6.71 -12.80
N TYR A 105 8.67 7.68 -12.44
CA TYR A 105 8.21 8.74 -13.35
C TYR A 105 7.76 9.97 -12.56
N ALA A 106 8.13 11.17 -13.03
CA ALA A 106 7.71 12.45 -12.46
C ALA A 106 7.91 12.58 -10.91
N GLY A 107 8.94 11.94 -10.37
CA GLY A 107 9.22 11.92 -8.92
C GLY A 107 8.53 10.80 -8.14
N PHE A 108 7.59 10.08 -8.76
CA PHE A 108 6.95 8.91 -8.16
C PHE A 108 7.74 7.63 -8.46
N ARG A 109 7.98 6.82 -7.44
CA ARG A 109 8.61 5.51 -7.59
C ARG A 109 7.56 4.40 -7.60
N ARG A 110 7.72 3.40 -8.47
CA ARG A 110 6.89 2.20 -8.49
C ARG A 110 7.22 1.31 -7.30
N LEU A 111 6.39 1.33 -6.26
CA LEU A 111 6.59 0.55 -5.03
C LEU A 111 5.99 -0.86 -5.12
N ILE A 112 4.92 -1.01 -5.89
CA ILE A 112 4.24 -2.29 -6.11
C ILE A 112 4.06 -2.45 -7.61
N ARG A 113 4.47 -3.61 -8.13
CA ARG A 113 4.21 -4.03 -9.51
C ARG A 113 3.19 -5.17 -9.52
N PRO A 114 2.44 -5.39 -10.62
CA PRO A 114 1.33 -6.35 -10.58
C PRO A 114 1.76 -7.81 -10.40
N ASN A 115 3.00 -8.16 -10.74
CA ASN A 115 3.55 -9.49 -10.45
C ASN A 115 3.75 -9.73 -8.94
N ASP A 116 3.94 -8.68 -8.15
CA ASP A 116 4.19 -8.72 -6.71
C ASP A 116 3.03 -8.05 -5.94
N ALA A 117 1.81 -8.27 -6.41
CA ALA A 117 0.60 -7.69 -5.87
C ALA A 117 0.48 -7.92 -4.34
N VAL A 118 -0.16 -6.99 -3.65
CA VAL A 118 -0.28 -7.04 -2.18
C VAL A 118 -1.71 -7.28 -1.80
N ARG A 119 -1.97 -8.35 -1.07
CA ARG A 119 -3.30 -8.58 -0.53
C ARG A 119 -3.63 -7.49 0.50
N ILE A 120 -4.76 -6.83 0.31
CA ILE A 120 -5.30 -5.81 1.20
C ILE A 120 -6.70 -6.25 1.69
N ILE A 121 -7.41 -5.34 2.35
CA ILE A 121 -8.73 -5.61 2.93
C ILE A 121 -9.83 -5.83 1.87
N ASN A 122 -10.97 -6.36 2.30
CA ASN A 122 -12.20 -6.47 1.52
C ASN A 122 -12.07 -7.23 0.18
N GLY A 123 -11.17 -8.22 0.14
CA GLY A 123 -10.94 -9.03 -1.06
C GLY A 123 -10.18 -8.32 -2.18
N SER A 124 -9.55 -7.19 -1.88
CA SER A 124 -8.74 -6.46 -2.84
C SER A 124 -7.26 -6.84 -2.77
N TYR A 125 -6.60 -6.71 -3.91
CA TYR A 125 -5.15 -6.64 -4.02
C TYR A 125 -4.77 -5.25 -4.50
N MET A 126 -3.76 -4.63 -3.89
CA MET A 126 -3.07 -3.51 -4.54
C MET A 126 -2.11 -4.10 -5.56
N ILE A 127 -2.37 -3.83 -6.84
CA ILE A 127 -1.63 -4.44 -7.95
C ILE A 127 -0.61 -3.48 -8.56
N LEU A 128 -0.75 -2.17 -8.36
CA LEU A 128 0.23 -1.19 -8.81
C LEU A 128 0.24 -0.01 -7.84
N ALA A 129 1.42 0.51 -7.52
CA ALA A 129 1.54 1.75 -6.77
C ALA A 129 2.74 2.56 -7.26
N TYR A 130 2.49 3.81 -7.66
CA TYR A 130 3.50 4.84 -7.84
C TYR A 130 3.34 5.84 -6.71
N TYR A 131 4.40 6.07 -5.93
CA TYR A 131 4.30 6.87 -4.72
C TYR A 131 5.55 7.70 -4.50
N ASP A 132 5.33 8.90 -3.97
CA ASP A 132 6.36 9.75 -3.39
C ASP A 132 6.10 9.88 -1.88
N GLY A 133 7.00 9.30 -1.08
CA GLY A 133 6.92 9.32 0.37
C GLY A 133 7.15 10.70 0.99
N ALA A 134 7.86 11.61 0.31
CA ALA A 134 8.11 12.95 0.82
C ALA A 134 6.83 13.80 0.79
N THR A 135 6.09 13.77 -0.32
CA THR A 135 4.83 14.49 -0.48
C THR A 135 3.61 13.70 -0.01
N ARG A 136 3.77 12.40 0.29
CA ARG A 136 2.69 11.45 0.60
C ARG A 136 1.61 11.41 -0.48
N SER A 137 2.07 11.33 -1.72
CA SER A 137 1.22 11.49 -2.90
C SER A 137 1.56 10.45 -3.96
N GLY A 138 0.59 10.11 -4.79
CA GLY A 138 0.78 9.06 -5.78
C GLY A 138 -0.51 8.48 -6.32
N LEU A 139 -0.37 7.34 -7.00
CA LEU A 139 -1.44 6.58 -7.63
C LEU A 139 -1.33 5.11 -7.19
N SER A 140 -2.45 4.53 -6.76
CA SER A 140 -2.58 3.10 -6.52
C SER A 140 -3.69 2.53 -7.38
N LEU A 141 -3.46 1.35 -7.93
CA LEU A 141 -4.43 0.54 -8.65
C LEU A 141 -4.69 -0.74 -7.84
N MET A 142 -5.96 -1.10 -7.73
CA MET A 142 -6.41 -2.26 -7.00
C MET A 142 -7.24 -3.17 -7.91
N TYR A 143 -7.24 -4.46 -7.59
CA TYR A 143 -8.15 -5.45 -8.16
C TYR A 143 -8.96 -6.10 -7.04
N ASN A 144 -10.30 -6.05 -7.12
CA ASN A 144 -11.17 -6.75 -6.16
C ASN A 144 -11.60 -8.10 -6.73
N ILE A 145 -11.25 -9.19 -6.04
CA ILE A 145 -11.58 -10.55 -6.50
C ILE A 145 -13.06 -10.91 -6.33
N LEU A 146 -13.79 -10.18 -5.45
CA LEU A 146 -15.19 -10.47 -5.16
C LEU A 146 -16.12 -9.78 -6.17
N ARG A 147 -15.72 -8.61 -6.67
CA ARG A 147 -16.46 -7.84 -7.69
C ARG A 147 -15.93 -8.04 -9.11
N ASP A 148 -14.75 -8.66 -9.23
CA ASP A 148 -14.01 -8.79 -10.48
C ASP A 148 -13.75 -7.45 -11.18
N ASP A 149 -13.37 -6.42 -10.42
CA ASP A 149 -13.12 -5.07 -10.93
C ASP A 149 -11.74 -4.51 -10.57
N PHE A 150 -11.19 -3.75 -11.51
CA PHE A 150 -10.06 -2.86 -11.34
C PHE A 150 -10.57 -1.46 -10.99
N PHE A 151 -9.89 -0.79 -10.07
CA PHE A 151 -10.19 0.58 -9.69
C PHE A 151 -8.94 1.26 -9.16
N ALA A 152 -8.87 2.58 -9.26
CA ALA A 152 -7.70 3.35 -8.83
C ALA A 152 -8.05 4.48 -7.87
N GLU A 153 -7.06 4.84 -7.07
CA GLU A 153 -7.09 5.98 -6.16
C GLU A 153 -5.80 6.79 -6.36
N ARG A 154 -5.94 8.11 -6.46
CA ARG A 154 -4.82 9.04 -6.34
C ARG A 154 -4.82 9.70 -4.96
N ARG A 155 -3.64 10.04 -4.46
CA ARG A 155 -3.44 10.78 -3.22
C ARG A 155 -2.62 12.04 -3.48
N ILE A 156 -3.03 13.14 -2.86
CA ILE A 156 -2.27 14.40 -2.78
C ILE A 156 -2.17 14.76 -1.31
N HIS A 157 -0.97 14.82 -0.74
CA HIS A 157 -0.73 15.05 0.69
C HIS A 157 -1.61 14.16 1.59
N ASN A 158 -1.67 12.88 1.25
CA ASN A 158 -2.48 11.85 1.92
C ASN A 158 -4.02 12.02 1.81
N PHE A 159 -4.51 12.97 1.01
CA PHE A 159 -5.94 13.10 0.70
C PHE A 159 -6.32 12.22 -0.50
N PRO A 160 -7.19 11.21 -0.31
CA PRO A 160 -7.57 10.30 -1.38
C PRO A 160 -8.63 10.88 -2.31
N ASN A 161 -8.51 10.56 -3.60
CA ASN A 161 -9.50 10.85 -4.64
C ASN A 161 -9.59 9.66 -5.60
N LEU A 162 -10.82 9.31 -6.01
CA LEU A 162 -11.04 8.23 -6.98
C LEU A 162 -10.54 8.63 -8.37
N VAL A 163 -10.02 7.64 -9.11
CA VAL A 163 -9.58 7.76 -10.49
C VAL A 163 -10.28 6.70 -11.32
N HIS A 164 -11.05 7.13 -12.32
CA HIS A 164 -11.87 6.25 -13.15
C HIS A 164 -11.20 5.82 -14.46
N ASP A 165 -10.02 6.37 -14.79
CA ASP A 165 -9.27 6.06 -16.02
C ASP A 165 -8.91 4.58 -16.18
N PHE A 166 -8.91 3.82 -15.08
CA PHE A 166 -8.51 2.41 -15.04
C PHE A 166 -9.66 1.47 -14.66
N ASP A 167 -10.89 1.97 -14.56
CA ASP A 167 -12.05 1.17 -14.18
C ASP A 167 -12.38 0.17 -15.28
N SER A 168 -12.26 -1.12 -14.97
CA SER A 168 -12.58 -2.20 -15.89
C SER A 168 -12.68 -3.52 -15.15
N SER A 169 -13.32 -4.53 -15.74
CA SER A 169 -13.15 -5.92 -15.35
C SER A 169 -12.24 -6.69 -16.32
N ASP A 170 -11.78 -6.09 -17.43
CA ASP A 170 -10.99 -6.79 -18.45
C ASP A 170 -9.50 -6.43 -18.34
N LEU A 171 -8.65 -7.45 -18.19
CA LEU A 171 -7.20 -7.28 -18.08
C LEU A 171 -6.58 -6.63 -19.34
N LYS A 172 -7.12 -6.92 -20.53
CA LYS A 172 -6.66 -6.31 -21.79
C LYS A 172 -7.00 -4.83 -21.85
N LEU A 173 -8.21 -4.47 -21.40
CA LEU A 173 -8.62 -3.06 -21.30
C LEU A 173 -7.77 -2.33 -20.26
N LEU A 174 -7.52 -2.95 -19.11
CA LEU A 174 -6.61 -2.38 -18.11
C LEU A 174 -5.21 -2.15 -18.69
N LYS A 175 -4.64 -3.15 -19.38
CA LYS A 175 -3.30 -3.03 -19.99
C LYS A 175 -3.26 -1.83 -20.95
N LYS A 176 -4.26 -1.70 -21.83
CA LYS A 176 -4.37 -0.59 -22.75
C LYS A 176 -4.49 0.76 -22.01
N ALA A 177 -5.35 0.82 -21.00
CA ALA A 177 -5.52 2.02 -20.18
C ALA A 177 -4.22 2.43 -19.48
N LEU A 178 -3.45 1.49 -18.92
CA LEU A 178 -2.15 1.79 -18.32
C LEU A 178 -1.15 2.33 -19.35
N GLN A 179 -1.11 1.76 -20.56
CA GLN A 179 -0.23 2.25 -21.64
C GLN A 179 -0.60 3.68 -22.09
N GLU A 180 -1.89 4.01 -22.13
CA GLU A 180 -2.38 5.30 -22.66
C GLU A 180 -2.51 6.40 -21.59
N ARG A 181 -2.81 6.03 -20.34
CA ARG A 181 -3.28 6.96 -19.30
C ARG A 181 -2.41 7.04 -18.05
N LEU A 182 -1.51 6.08 -17.80
CA LEU A 182 -0.69 6.09 -16.59
C LEU A 182 0.14 7.37 -16.45
N LEU A 183 0.96 7.69 -17.45
CA LEU A 183 1.85 8.86 -17.38
C LEU A 183 1.05 10.17 -17.32
N PRO A 184 0.00 10.39 -18.15
CA PRO A 184 -0.87 11.56 -18.01
C PRO A 184 -1.51 11.72 -16.63
N VAL A 185 -1.91 10.62 -15.97
CA VAL A 185 -2.47 10.68 -14.61
C VAL A 185 -1.39 11.06 -13.60
N LEU A 186 -0.18 10.50 -13.70
CA LEU A 186 0.94 10.87 -12.84
C LEU A 186 1.36 12.34 -13.03
N ASP A 187 1.37 12.83 -14.28
CA ASP A 187 1.62 14.25 -14.58
C ASP A 187 0.57 15.16 -13.93
N SER A 188 -0.70 14.76 -13.95
CA SER A 188 -1.77 15.50 -13.27
C SER A 188 -1.56 15.54 -11.76
N ILE A 189 -1.13 14.45 -11.13
CA ILE A 189 -0.81 14.42 -9.70
C ILE A 189 0.37 15.35 -9.39
N ALA A 190 1.42 15.31 -10.21
CA ALA A 190 2.58 16.21 -10.07
C ALA A 190 2.22 17.69 -10.28
N ALA A 191 1.29 17.99 -11.18
CA ALA A 191 0.78 19.34 -11.41
C ALA A 191 -0.06 19.83 -10.22
N ASP A 192 -0.95 18.99 -9.69
CA ASP A 192 -1.78 19.30 -8.52
C ASP A 192 -0.92 19.57 -7.28
N LEU A 193 0.19 18.82 -7.10
CA LEU A 193 1.16 19.08 -6.04
C LEU A 193 1.77 20.47 -6.12
N LYS A 194 2.22 20.88 -7.31
CA LYS A 194 2.81 22.23 -7.51
C LYS A 194 1.80 23.35 -7.32
N ALA A 195 0.51 23.08 -7.55
CA ALA A 195 -0.56 24.06 -7.33
C ALA A 195 -0.96 24.18 -5.85
N ALA A 196 -0.59 23.21 -5.01
CA ALA A 196 -0.88 23.20 -3.58
C ALA A 196 0.25 23.81 -2.71
N GLU A 197 1.42 24.05 -3.30
CA GLU A 197 2.56 24.79 -2.71
C GLU A 197 2.33 26.32 -2.75
#